data_AF-A0A849C975-F1
#
_entry.id   AF-A0A849C975-F1
#
_cell.length_a   1.000
_cell.length_b   1.000
_cell.length_c   1.000
_cell.angle_alpha   90.00
_cell.angle_beta   90.00
_cell.angle_gamma   90.00
#
_symmetry.space_group_name_H-M   'P 1'
#
loop_
_entity.id
_entity.type
_entity.pdbx_description
1 polymer ?
#
loop_
_entity_poly.entity_id
_entity_poly.type
_entity_poly.pdbx_seq_one_letter_code
_entity_poly.pdbx_strand_id
1 'polypeptide(L)'
;MSANTIGFALLLLGVMMLISKIIRVKWRLAQKLFIPSSIIGGALALLIGPDVLGRIASAVGIDWFADAGLFTPEILRVWSTLPGLLISLVFAGLFLGHRLPSPKEAFQVAGPQISFGLTIASGQYVFGLLLAMLVLVPVFGLPVWSGTLIEIGFEGGHGTAAGMADTFAEFGFAEAQDMALGLATVGILSAIIVGIALINWGVRTGKTAVLDKNASPTVSEQAGIVEKEQRRSAGTLTVAPSSIETLTLHFGLLALAVLIGWLILTGLKWVETQLWAESFELFAHVPLFPIAMIGGIIVQLAIQRFDRDEIVDVQLVERLQGFSLDVLVIAALGTLSLTAIAANIGPFLLLAGVGLAWSLAAFLFLAPRMMPNFWFERGIADTGQSMGVTSTGLILLRVADPDLKTPVYQAFGYKQLLLEPFFGGGLITAGAIPIIVNFGVGWLFGPMLVLFIAATSFGIFYFGRRRTPSTIEEPTASAPG
;
A
#
# COMPACT_ATOMS: atom_id res chain seq x y z
N MET A 1 -11.74 24.31 14.96
CA MET A 1 -12.76 23.43 14.34
C MET A 1 -13.67 22.90 15.43
N SER A 2 -14.97 22.78 15.18
CA SER A 2 -15.91 22.26 16.17
C SER A 2 -15.97 20.73 16.15
N ALA A 3 -16.37 20.09 17.26
CA ALA A 3 -16.61 18.65 17.31
C ALA A 3 -17.68 18.20 16.29
N ASN A 4 -18.71 19.03 16.08
CA ASN A 4 -19.75 18.77 15.09
C ASN A 4 -19.18 18.70 13.66
N THR A 5 -18.27 19.62 13.32
CA THR A 5 -17.60 19.63 12.01
C THR A 5 -16.85 18.33 11.76
N ILE A 6 -16.10 17.85 12.75
CA ILE A 6 -15.36 16.58 12.66
C ILE A 6 -16.34 15.42 12.48
N GLY A 7 -17.40 15.37 13.31
CA GLY A 7 -18.44 14.34 13.21
C GLY A 7 -19.10 14.28 11.84
N PHE A 8 -19.54 15.42 11.30
CA PHE A 8 -20.17 15.48 9.98
C PHE A 8 -19.19 15.12 8.84
N ALA A 9 -17.92 15.53 8.94
CA ALA A 9 -16.91 15.15 7.96
C ALA A 9 -16.72 13.62 7.90
N LEU A 10 -16.73 12.94 9.05
CA LEU A 10 -16.66 11.46 9.11
C LEU A 10 -17.93 10.80 8.57
N LEU A 11 -19.12 11.34 8.90
CA LEU A 11 -20.38 10.83 8.36
C LEU A 11 -20.44 10.93 6.83
N LEU A 12 -19.93 12.03 6.26
CA LEU A 12 -19.87 12.21 4.81
C LEU A 12 -18.94 11.18 4.16
N LEU A 13 -17.79 10.83 4.75
CA LEU A 13 -16.95 9.73 4.26
C LEU A 13 -17.73 8.41 4.25
N GLY A 14 -18.53 8.15 5.28
CA GLY A 14 -19.46 7.02 5.33
C GLY A 14 -20.45 6.99 4.17
N VAL A 15 -21.08 8.14 3.88
CA VAL A 15 -22.00 8.28 2.73
C VAL A 15 -21.26 8.05 1.41
N MET A 16 -20.07 8.61 1.24
CA MET A 16 -19.25 8.44 0.04
C MET A 16 -18.86 6.96 -0.18
N MET A 17 -18.53 6.22 0.87
CA MET A 17 -18.29 4.77 0.80
C MET A 17 -19.52 3.99 0.33
N LEU A 18 -20.71 4.33 0.81
CA LEU A 18 -21.96 3.67 0.40
C LEU A 18 -22.26 3.94 -1.08
N ILE A 19 -22.18 5.21 -1.50
CA ILE A 19 -22.41 5.61 -2.90
C ILE A 19 -21.40 4.91 -3.80
N SER A 20 -20.12 4.91 -3.44
CA SER A 20 -19.07 4.29 -4.25
C SER A 20 -19.23 2.78 -4.35
N LYS A 21 -19.68 2.10 -3.29
CA LYS A 21 -20.01 0.67 -3.34
C LYS A 21 -21.17 0.39 -4.29
N ILE A 22 -22.22 1.22 -4.28
CA ILE A 22 -23.35 1.10 -5.22
C ILE A 22 -22.87 1.29 -6.66
N ILE A 23 -22.03 2.29 -6.91
CA ILE A 23 -21.43 2.55 -8.23
C ILE A 23 -20.61 1.33 -8.67
N ARG A 24 -19.73 0.81 -7.82
CA ARG A 24 -18.89 -0.37 -8.11
C ARG A 24 -19.72 -1.60 -8.49
N VAL A 25 -20.87 -1.80 -7.85
CA VAL A 25 -21.77 -2.94 -8.12
C VAL A 25 -22.57 -2.74 -9.42
N LYS A 26 -22.81 -1.51 -9.86
CA LYS A 26 -23.59 -1.25 -11.09
C LYS A 26 -22.73 -0.97 -12.32
N TRP A 27 -21.52 -0.44 -12.14
CA TRP A 27 -20.68 0.02 -13.24
C TRP A 27 -19.73 -1.06 -13.72
N ARG A 28 -20.03 -1.63 -14.90
CA ARG A 28 -19.26 -2.73 -15.51
C ARG A 28 -17.76 -2.44 -15.68
N LEU A 29 -17.37 -1.19 -15.91
CA LEU A 29 -15.95 -0.87 -16.08
C LEU A 29 -15.20 -0.99 -14.75
N ALA A 30 -15.76 -0.48 -13.65
CA ALA A 30 -15.19 -0.65 -12.32
C ALA A 30 -15.05 -2.13 -11.93
N GLN A 31 -15.98 -2.98 -12.35
CA GLN A 31 -15.92 -4.41 -12.13
C GLN A 31 -14.80 -5.09 -12.91
N LYS A 32 -14.72 -4.81 -14.22
CA LYS A 32 -13.69 -5.35 -15.11
C LYS A 32 -12.29 -4.92 -14.71
N LEU A 33 -12.15 -3.69 -14.23
CA LEU A 33 -10.90 -3.11 -13.74
C LEU A 33 -10.68 -3.34 -12.25
N PHE A 34 -11.53 -4.11 -11.57
CA PHE A 34 -11.45 -4.40 -10.13
C PHE A 34 -11.18 -3.18 -9.24
N ILE A 35 -11.69 -2.00 -9.63
CA ILE A 35 -11.38 -0.74 -8.94
C ILE A 35 -11.98 -0.82 -7.52
N PRO A 36 -11.19 -0.56 -6.46
CA PRO A 36 -11.68 -0.49 -5.09
C PRO A 36 -12.78 0.57 -4.93
N SER A 37 -13.76 0.29 -4.07
CA SER A 37 -14.83 1.26 -3.78
C SER A 37 -14.29 2.56 -3.21
N SER A 38 -13.21 2.51 -2.43
CA SER A 38 -12.57 3.68 -1.85
C SER A 38 -11.96 4.61 -2.91
N ILE A 39 -11.32 4.08 -3.95
CA ILE A 39 -10.82 4.89 -5.08
C ILE A 39 -11.99 5.53 -5.83
N ILE A 40 -13.08 4.80 -6.07
CA ILE A 40 -14.29 5.34 -6.71
C ILE A 40 -14.89 6.46 -5.85
N GLY A 41 -14.93 6.28 -4.53
CA GLY A 41 -15.46 7.26 -3.58
C GLY A 41 -14.60 8.52 -3.53
N GLY A 42 -13.27 8.36 -3.52
CA GLY A 42 -12.32 9.47 -3.60
C GLY A 42 -12.40 10.23 -4.92
N ALA A 43 -12.48 9.52 -6.04
CA ALA A 43 -12.70 10.15 -7.35
C ALA A 43 -14.04 10.90 -7.41
N LEU A 44 -15.11 10.32 -6.86
CA LEU A 44 -16.40 11.01 -6.76
C LEU A 44 -16.30 12.26 -5.88
N ALA A 45 -15.61 12.17 -4.74
CA ALA A 45 -15.36 13.31 -3.86
C ALA A 45 -14.61 14.42 -4.61
N LEU A 46 -13.56 14.08 -5.34
CA LEU A 46 -12.80 15.03 -6.16
C LEU A 46 -13.68 15.70 -7.24
N LEU A 47 -14.52 14.91 -7.92
CA LEU A 47 -15.44 15.40 -8.96
C LEU A 47 -16.48 16.38 -8.42
N ILE A 48 -17.03 16.12 -7.24
CA ILE A 48 -18.02 17.01 -6.59
C ILE A 48 -17.38 18.07 -5.69
N GLY A 49 -16.05 18.08 -5.58
CA GLY A 49 -15.27 19.00 -4.79
C GLY A 49 -14.89 20.29 -5.53
N PRO A 50 -14.01 21.11 -4.94
CA PRO A 50 -13.67 22.44 -5.47
C PRO A 50 -12.97 22.36 -6.83
N ASP A 51 -12.12 21.37 -7.05
CA ASP A 51 -11.24 21.31 -8.21
C ASP A 51 -11.94 20.93 -9.52
N VAL A 52 -13.13 20.35 -9.45
CA VAL A 52 -13.93 20.02 -10.64
C VAL A 52 -15.25 20.76 -10.61
N LEU A 53 -16.15 20.42 -9.68
CA LEU A 53 -17.44 21.08 -9.59
C LEU A 53 -17.28 22.57 -9.26
N GLY A 54 -16.41 22.93 -8.33
CA GLY A 54 -16.20 24.34 -7.97
C GLY A 54 -15.68 25.17 -9.14
N ARG A 55 -14.73 24.65 -9.93
CA ARG A 55 -14.27 25.30 -11.17
C ARG A 55 -15.35 25.44 -12.22
N ILE A 56 -16.14 24.38 -12.44
CA ILE A 56 -17.26 24.42 -13.39
C ILE A 56 -18.27 25.47 -12.93
N ALA A 57 -18.63 25.47 -11.64
CA ALA A 57 -19.57 26.41 -11.05
C ALA A 57 -19.09 27.86 -11.16
N SER A 58 -17.81 28.12 -10.85
CA SER A 58 -17.18 29.42 -11.04
C SER A 58 -17.22 29.86 -12.51
N ALA A 59 -16.93 28.96 -13.45
CA ALA A 59 -16.97 29.26 -14.88
C ALA A 59 -18.38 29.58 -15.41
N VAL A 60 -19.44 29.05 -14.78
CA VAL A 60 -20.85 29.33 -15.14
C VAL A 60 -21.51 30.40 -14.26
N GLY A 61 -20.77 31.03 -13.33
CA GLY A 61 -21.26 32.10 -12.47
C GLY A 61 -22.14 31.64 -11.29
N ILE A 62 -21.93 30.41 -10.79
CA ILE A 62 -22.60 29.89 -9.60
C ILE A 62 -21.62 29.92 -8.41
N ASP A 63 -21.62 31.03 -7.68
CA ASP A 63 -20.63 31.29 -6.62
C ASP A 63 -20.74 30.32 -5.43
N TRP A 64 -21.92 29.76 -5.15
CA TRP A 64 -22.14 28.92 -3.97
C TRP A 64 -21.26 27.65 -3.97
N PHE A 65 -20.97 27.06 -5.13
CA PHE A 65 -20.15 25.86 -5.19
C PHE A 65 -18.67 26.14 -5.48
N ALA A 66 -18.30 27.39 -5.77
CA ALA A 66 -16.98 27.73 -6.31
C ALA A 66 -15.83 27.33 -5.37
N ASP A 67 -15.98 27.57 -4.07
CA ASP A 67 -14.88 27.44 -3.11
C ASP A 67 -14.66 26.00 -2.58
N ALA A 68 -15.72 25.19 -2.52
CA ALA A 68 -15.68 23.87 -1.87
C ALA A 68 -16.47 22.77 -2.58
N GLY A 69 -17.06 23.05 -3.75
CA GLY A 69 -17.99 22.14 -4.41
C GLY A 69 -19.21 21.88 -3.52
N LEU A 70 -19.63 20.62 -3.41
CA LEU A 70 -20.72 20.19 -2.52
C LEU A 70 -20.32 20.07 -1.03
N PHE A 71 -19.07 20.37 -0.69
CA PHE A 71 -18.58 20.30 0.69
C PHE A 71 -18.45 21.69 1.33
N THR A 72 -17.88 21.74 2.54
CA THR A 72 -17.44 22.99 3.16
C THR A 72 -15.93 23.00 3.34
N PRO A 73 -15.28 24.18 3.38
CA PRO A 73 -13.84 24.28 3.61
C PRO A 73 -13.38 23.58 4.88
N GLU A 74 -14.18 23.61 5.94
CA GLU A 74 -13.86 22.97 7.21
C GLU A 74 -13.93 21.44 7.13
N ILE A 75 -14.86 20.88 6.34
CA ILE A 75 -14.92 19.44 6.07
C ILE A 75 -13.67 19.01 5.30
N LEU A 76 -13.31 19.74 4.24
CA LEU A 76 -12.12 19.45 3.44
C LEU A 76 -10.84 19.54 4.30
N ARG A 77 -10.78 20.47 5.25
CA ARG A 77 -9.67 20.56 6.22
C ARG A 77 -9.61 19.36 7.18
N VAL A 78 -10.76 18.76 7.57
CA VAL A 78 -10.75 17.48 8.29
C VAL A 78 -10.16 16.41 7.37
N TRP A 79 -10.66 16.31 6.15
CA TRP A 79 -10.26 15.27 5.20
C TRP A 79 -8.79 15.37 4.79
N SER A 80 -8.19 16.56 4.77
CA SER A 80 -6.78 16.72 4.41
C SER A 80 -5.83 16.25 5.52
N THR A 81 -6.27 16.25 6.78
CA THR A 81 -5.45 15.88 7.95
C THR A 81 -5.71 14.46 8.46
N LEU A 82 -6.91 13.94 8.21
CA LEU A 82 -7.33 12.61 8.65
C LEU A 82 -6.45 11.45 8.12
N PRO A 83 -5.94 11.46 6.87
CA PRO A 83 -5.12 10.37 6.33
C PRO A 83 -3.90 10.02 7.18
N GLY A 84 -3.15 11.00 7.69
CA GLY A 84 -1.95 10.75 8.50
C GLY A 84 -2.23 9.96 9.78
N LEU A 85 -3.39 10.19 10.41
CA LEU A 85 -3.83 9.43 11.58
C LEU A 85 -4.32 8.03 11.19
N LEU A 86 -5.11 7.91 10.13
CA LEU A 86 -5.67 6.63 9.70
C LEU A 86 -4.59 5.67 9.20
N ILE A 87 -3.56 6.16 8.49
CA ILE A 87 -2.43 5.31 8.09
C ILE A 87 -1.63 4.83 9.30
N SER A 88 -1.54 5.65 10.36
CA SER A 88 -0.91 5.24 11.62
C SER A 88 -1.67 4.07 12.27
N LEU A 89 -3.01 4.06 12.20
CA LEU A 89 -3.81 2.90 12.64
C LEU A 89 -3.57 1.66 11.77
N VAL A 90 -3.47 1.82 10.45
CA VAL A 90 -3.17 0.73 9.53
C VAL A 90 -1.81 0.09 9.87
N PHE A 91 -0.76 0.90 10.01
CA PHE A 91 0.59 0.40 10.31
C PHE A 91 0.73 -0.16 11.73
N ALA A 92 0.02 0.42 12.72
CA ALA A 92 -0.02 -0.14 14.07
C ALA A 92 -0.60 -1.56 14.10
N GLY A 93 -1.55 -1.87 13.21
CA GLY A 93 -2.18 -3.18 13.09
C GLY A 93 -1.34 -4.23 12.38
N LEU A 94 -0.26 -3.85 11.69
CA LEU A 94 0.44 -4.72 10.73
C LEU A 94 0.90 -6.05 11.33
N PHE A 95 1.28 -6.05 12.59
CA PHE A 95 1.78 -7.23 13.31
C PHE A 95 0.85 -7.72 14.42
N LEU A 96 -0.20 -6.97 14.73
CA LEU A 96 -1.10 -7.31 15.83
C LEU A 96 -1.90 -8.57 15.49
N GLY A 97 -1.88 -9.55 16.38
CA GLY A 97 -2.50 -10.86 16.15
C GLY A 97 -1.71 -11.83 15.27
N HIS A 98 -0.61 -11.40 14.65
CA HIS A 98 0.24 -12.30 13.86
C HIS A 98 1.33 -12.96 14.71
N ARG A 99 1.56 -14.25 14.47
CA ARG A 99 2.79 -14.92 14.94
C ARG A 99 3.93 -14.52 14.00
N LEU A 100 4.96 -13.86 14.53
CA LEU A 100 6.13 -13.48 13.75
C LEU A 100 6.86 -14.75 13.29
N PRO A 101 6.94 -15.02 11.98
CA PRO A 101 7.60 -16.22 11.49
C PRO A 101 9.11 -16.15 11.76
N SER A 102 9.73 -17.31 11.98
CA SER A 102 11.19 -17.32 12.10
C SER A 102 11.84 -16.96 10.75
N PRO A 103 12.95 -16.20 10.72
CA PRO A 103 13.62 -15.85 9.46
C PRO A 103 13.98 -17.07 8.60
N LYS A 104 14.29 -18.21 9.25
CA LYS A 104 14.61 -19.48 8.58
C LYS A 104 13.39 -20.06 7.86
N GLU A 105 12.24 -20.07 8.51
CA GLU A 105 10.98 -20.57 7.94
C GLU A 105 10.54 -19.71 6.75
N ALA A 106 10.55 -18.39 6.92
CA ALA A 106 10.22 -17.46 5.85
C ALA A 106 11.16 -17.59 4.65
N PHE A 107 12.47 -17.78 4.88
CA PHE A 107 13.43 -18.01 3.80
C PHE A 107 13.20 -19.33 3.06
N GLN A 108 12.83 -20.40 3.77
CA GLN A 108 12.56 -21.70 3.15
C GLN A 108 11.31 -21.67 2.26
N VAL A 109 10.26 -20.98 2.69
CA VAL A 109 8.96 -20.93 1.99
C VAL A 109 8.93 -19.86 0.91
N ALA A 110 9.48 -18.68 1.20
CA ALA A 110 9.36 -17.47 0.39
C ALA A 110 10.68 -16.94 -0.19
N GLY A 111 11.82 -17.61 0.03
CA GLY A 111 13.16 -17.13 -0.37
C GLY A 111 13.26 -16.53 -1.79
N PRO A 112 12.83 -17.24 -2.86
CA PRO A 112 12.84 -16.69 -4.22
C PRO A 112 11.99 -15.42 -4.36
N GLN A 113 10.84 -15.38 -3.69
CA GLN A 113 9.87 -14.28 -3.74
C GLN A 113 10.34 -13.08 -2.91
N ILE A 114 10.99 -13.32 -1.76
CA ILE A 114 11.71 -12.31 -0.97
C ILE A 114 12.79 -11.64 -1.82
N SER A 115 13.61 -12.44 -2.52
CA SER A 115 14.67 -11.93 -3.39
C SER A 115 14.11 -11.09 -4.54
N PHE A 116 13.01 -11.53 -5.14
CA PHE A 116 12.33 -10.81 -6.22
C PHE A 116 11.67 -9.51 -5.73
N GLY A 117 10.95 -9.56 -4.59
CA GLY A 117 10.36 -8.38 -3.95
C GLY A 117 11.40 -7.32 -3.59
N LEU A 118 12.51 -7.72 -2.96
CA LEU A 118 13.63 -6.81 -2.67
C LEU A 118 14.21 -6.19 -3.95
N THR A 119 14.30 -6.97 -5.02
CA THR A 119 14.78 -6.49 -6.33
C THR A 119 13.86 -5.43 -6.91
N ILE A 120 12.54 -5.64 -6.86
CA ILE A 120 11.59 -4.66 -7.38
C ILE A 120 11.61 -3.38 -6.52
N ALA A 121 11.48 -3.51 -5.20
CA ALA A 121 11.40 -2.39 -4.27
C ALA A 121 12.66 -1.51 -4.33
N SER A 122 13.85 -2.12 -4.19
CA SER A 122 15.12 -1.39 -4.34
C SER A 122 15.31 -0.83 -5.75
N GLY A 123 14.83 -1.53 -6.79
CA GLY A 123 14.83 -1.05 -8.16
C GLY A 123 14.00 0.22 -8.35
N GLN A 124 12.84 0.35 -7.71
CA GLN A 124 12.03 1.59 -7.76
C GLN A 124 12.81 2.80 -7.23
N TYR A 125 13.56 2.63 -6.14
CA TYR A 125 14.49 3.65 -5.65
C TYR A 125 15.63 3.92 -6.64
N VAL A 126 16.30 2.89 -7.15
CA VAL A 126 17.43 3.04 -8.07
C VAL A 126 17.02 3.78 -9.35
N PHE A 127 15.99 3.30 -10.05
CA PHE A 127 15.55 3.90 -11.31
C PHE A 127 14.85 5.25 -11.09
N GLY A 128 14.12 5.41 -9.99
CA GLY A 128 13.52 6.70 -9.62
C GLY A 128 14.58 7.76 -9.32
N LEU A 129 15.60 7.45 -8.52
CA LEU A 129 16.68 8.39 -8.21
C LEU A 129 17.58 8.66 -9.42
N LEU A 130 17.81 7.68 -10.29
CA LEU A 130 18.49 7.91 -11.58
C LEU A 130 17.69 8.87 -12.46
N LEU A 131 16.37 8.67 -12.57
CA LEU A 131 15.49 9.59 -13.28
C LEU A 131 15.56 10.99 -12.67
N ALA A 132 15.57 11.10 -11.35
CA ALA A 132 15.66 12.38 -10.67
C ALA A 132 16.99 13.10 -10.96
N MET A 133 18.11 12.42 -10.76
CA MET A 133 19.45 12.99 -10.98
C MET A 133 19.70 13.37 -12.44
N LEU A 134 19.22 12.57 -13.40
CA LEU A 134 19.51 12.76 -14.82
C LEU A 134 18.49 13.62 -15.56
N VAL A 135 17.26 13.73 -15.05
CA VAL A 135 16.15 14.39 -15.75
C VAL A 135 15.38 15.35 -14.85
N LEU A 136 14.80 14.89 -13.73
CA LEU A 136 13.88 15.74 -12.95
C LEU A 136 14.56 16.96 -12.34
N VAL A 137 15.77 16.79 -11.82
CA VAL A 137 16.59 17.88 -11.29
C VAL A 137 17.04 18.83 -12.41
N PRO A 138 17.77 18.38 -13.46
CA PRO A 138 18.33 19.31 -14.45
C PRO A 138 17.29 19.95 -15.38
N VAL A 139 16.19 19.26 -15.69
CA VAL A 139 15.18 19.73 -16.67
C VAL A 139 14.02 20.46 -15.99
N PHE A 140 13.57 19.94 -14.85
CA PHE A 140 12.36 20.44 -14.18
C PHE A 140 12.65 21.16 -12.85
N GLY A 141 13.90 21.17 -12.38
CA GLY A 141 14.27 21.84 -11.13
C GLY A 141 13.69 21.20 -9.88
N LEU A 142 13.24 19.93 -9.95
CA LEU A 142 12.66 19.25 -8.80
C LEU A 142 13.75 18.80 -7.81
N PRO A 143 13.42 18.65 -6.51
CA PRO A 143 14.32 18.05 -5.55
C PRO A 143 14.73 16.63 -5.97
N VAL A 144 15.98 16.24 -5.71
CA VAL A 144 16.47 14.90 -6.12
C VAL A 144 15.70 13.76 -5.45
N TRP A 145 15.15 13.99 -4.26
CA TRP A 145 14.29 13.01 -3.58
C TRP A 145 12.96 12.78 -4.31
N SER A 146 12.56 13.59 -5.28
CA SER A 146 11.36 13.33 -6.11
C SER A 146 11.40 11.96 -6.82
N GLY A 147 12.58 11.37 -6.99
CA GLY A 147 12.73 10.00 -7.47
C GLY A 147 12.13 8.93 -6.56
N THR A 148 12.02 9.19 -5.25
CA THR A 148 11.41 8.25 -4.28
C THR A 148 9.89 8.18 -4.42
N LEU A 149 9.26 9.13 -5.13
CA LEU A 149 7.82 9.16 -5.36
C LEU A 149 7.32 7.93 -6.14
N ILE A 150 8.18 7.25 -6.89
CA ILE A 150 7.82 5.98 -7.53
C ILE A 150 7.47 4.96 -6.45
N GLU A 151 8.34 4.74 -5.46
CA GLU A 151 8.10 3.72 -4.43
C GLU A 151 7.01 4.13 -3.45
N ILE A 152 7.00 5.41 -3.04
CA ILE A 152 5.96 5.95 -2.15
C ILE A 152 4.57 5.83 -2.78
N GLY A 153 4.45 6.18 -4.07
CA GLY A 153 3.19 6.16 -4.80
C GLY A 153 2.79 4.75 -5.22
N PHE A 154 3.71 3.96 -5.79
CA PHE A 154 3.39 2.64 -6.33
C PHE A 154 3.24 1.62 -5.20
N GLU A 155 4.34 1.06 -4.67
CA GLU A 155 4.29 -0.01 -3.66
C GLU A 155 3.71 0.49 -2.32
N GLY A 156 3.94 1.76 -1.96
CA GLY A 156 3.35 2.37 -0.77
C GLY A 156 1.88 2.74 -0.90
N GLY A 157 1.41 2.97 -2.13
CA GLY A 157 0.03 3.31 -2.41
C GLY A 157 -0.46 4.60 -1.75
N HIS A 158 -1.79 4.78 -1.75
CA HIS A 158 -2.45 5.98 -1.23
C HIS A 158 -2.19 6.21 0.27
N GLY A 159 -2.05 5.13 1.04
CA GLY A 159 -1.80 5.18 2.48
C GLY A 159 -0.50 5.91 2.79
N THR A 160 0.59 5.43 2.23
CA THR A 160 1.92 6.00 2.42
C THR A 160 2.02 7.39 1.79
N ALA A 161 1.51 7.58 0.57
CA ALA A 161 1.47 8.89 -0.08
C ALA A 161 0.80 9.96 0.80
N ALA A 162 -0.33 9.63 1.43
CA ALA A 162 -1.03 10.55 2.32
C ALA A 162 -0.33 10.70 3.68
N GLY A 163 0.30 9.63 4.19
CA GLY A 163 1.07 9.66 5.44
C GLY A 163 2.34 10.51 5.38
N MET A 164 2.90 10.71 4.19
CA MET A 164 4.10 11.50 3.92
C MET A 164 3.82 12.98 3.63
N ALA A 165 2.55 13.42 3.70
CA ALA A 165 2.12 14.79 3.38
C ALA A 165 2.96 15.88 4.07
N ASP A 166 3.08 15.77 5.40
CA ASP A 166 3.84 16.75 6.20
C ASP A 166 5.33 16.74 5.82
N THR A 167 5.91 15.56 5.58
CA THR A 167 7.30 15.40 5.12
C THR A 167 7.54 16.09 3.78
N PHE A 168 6.61 15.99 2.82
CA PHE A 168 6.73 16.69 1.53
C PHE A 168 6.70 18.21 1.69
N ALA A 169 5.79 18.73 2.50
CA ALA A 169 5.67 20.16 2.75
C ALA A 169 6.90 20.72 3.48
N GLU A 170 7.41 19.98 4.45
CA GLU A 170 8.58 20.33 5.24
C GLU A 170 9.85 20.41 4.40
N PHE A 171 10.04 19.48 3.46
CA PHE A 171 11.17 19.47 2.53
C PHE A 171 10.92 20.28 1.24
N GLY A 172 9.98 21.23 1.28
CA GLY A 172 9.84 22.30 0.30
C GLY A 172 9.15 21.94 -1.01
N PHE A 173 8.42 20.82 -1.08
CA PHE A 173 7.67 20.43 -2.27
C PHE A 173 6.34 19.75 -1.88
N ALA A 174 5.40 20.55 -1.36
CA ALA A 174 4.11 20.08 -0.85
C ALA A 174 3.25 19.39 -1.92
N GLU A 175 3.33 19.86 -3.17
CA GLU A 175 2.64 19.28 -4.34
C GLU A 175 3.04 17.82 -4.62
N ALA A 176 4.16 17.37 -4.04
CA ALA A 176 4.57 15.96 -4.11
C ALA A 176 3.54 15.01 -3.48
N GLN A 177 2.73 15.47 -2.51
CA GLN A 177 1.62 14.68 -1.96
C GLN A 177 0.61 14.32 -3.05
N ASP A 178 0.15 15.31 -3.82
CA ASP A 178 -0.82 15.11 -4.89
C ASP A 178 -0.23 14.26 -6.02
N MET A 179 1.05 14.48 -6.36
CA MET A 179 1.76 13.62 -7.30
C MET A 179 1.82 12.18 -6.82
N ALA A 180 2.16 11.92 -5.56
CA ALA A 180 2.24 10.58 -4.98
C ALA A 180 0.88 9.88 -4.97
N LEU A 181 -0.19 10.58 -4.59
CA LEU A 181 -1.57 10.05 -4.63
C LEU A 181 -2.03 9.76 -6.07
N GLY A 182 -1.67 10.62 -7.01
CA GLY A 182 -1.91 10.39 -8.44
C GLY A 182 -1.13 9.17 -8.95
N LEU A 183 0.15 9.04 -8.59
CA LEU A 183 0.99 7.90 -8.93
C LEU A 183 0.43 6.59 -8.36
N ALA A 184 -0.07 6.60 -7.12
CA ALA A 184 -0.75 5.44 -6.51
C ALA A 184 -1.99 5.01 -7.31
N THR A 185 -2.76 5.98 -7.80
CA THR A 185 -3.93 5.70 -8.63
C THR A 185 -3.53 5.12 -9.99
N VAL A 186 -2.54 5.72 -10.65
CA VAL A 186 -2.00 5.22 -11.92
C VAL A 186 -1.40 3.83 -11.74
N GLY A 187 -0.69 3.61 -10.65
CA GLY A 187 -0.09 2.34 -10.27
C GLY A 187 -1.13 1.23 -10.15
N ILE A 188 -2.15 1.38 -9.31
CA ILE A 188 -3.20 0.37 -9.11
C ILE A 188 -3.94 0.07 -10.43
N LEU A 189 -4.30 1.11 -11.20
CA LEU A 189 -4.98 0.92 -12.48
C LEU A 189 -4.08 0.18 -13.48
N SER A 190 -2.80 0.56 -13.56
CA SER A 190 -1.81 -0.09 -14.42
C SER A 190 -1.57 -1.53 -13.98
N ALA A 191 -1.47 -1.79 -12.68
CA ALA A 191 -1.30 -3.12 -12.11
C ALA A 191 -2.42 -4.07 -12.56
N ILE A 192 -3.67 -3.62 -12.53
CA ILE A 192 -4.81 -4.45 -12.92
C ILE A 192 -4.87 -4.61 -14.44
N ILE A 193 -4.77 -3.52 -15.20
CA ILE A 193 -4.87 -3.55 -16.67
C ILE A 193 -3.73 -4.39 -17.27
N VAL A 194 -2.51 -4.06 -16.90
CA VAL A 194 -1.30 -4.74 -17.38
C VAL A 194 -1.20 -6.14 -16.78
N GLY A 195 -1.56 -6.32 -15.50
CA GLY A 195 -1.58 -7.63 -14.87
C GLY A 195 -2.53 -8.61 -15.54
N ILE A 196 -3.76 -8.20 -15.85
CA ILE A 196 -4.71 -9.01 -16.62
C ILE A 196 -4.18 -9.28 -18.04
N ALA A 197 -3.57 -8.28 -18.69
CA ALA A 197 -2.96 -8.49 -20.01
C ALA A 197 -1.82 -9.52 -19.95
N LEU A 198 -0.97 -9.47 -18.92
CA LEU A 198 0.10 -10.44 -18.67
C LEU A 198 -0.47 -11.82 -18.39
N ILE A 199 -1.52 -11.95 -17.57
CA ILE A 199 -2.20 -13.24 -17.31
C ILE A 199 -2.73 -13.83 -18.61
N ASN A 200 -3.45 -13.05 -19.43
CA ASN A 200 -3.94 -13.50 -20.73
C ASN A 200 -2.82 -13.94 -21.66
N TRP A 201 -1.69 -13.22 -21.66
CA TRP A 201 -0.48 -13.62 -22.39
C TRP A 201 0.11 -14.92 -21.84
N GLY A 202 0.20 -15.08 -20.53
CA GLY A 202 0.70 -16.27 -19.85
C GLY A 202 -0.13 -17.51 -20.17
N VAL A 203 -1.46 -17.39 -20.11
CA VAL A 203 -2.40 -18.47 -20.48
C VAL A 203 -2.24 -18.85 -21.96
N ARG A 204 -2.18 -17.86 -22.87
CA ARG A 204 -2.02 -18.10 -24.31
C ARG A 204 -0.70 -18.80 -24.66
N THR A 205 0.35 -18.53 -23.89
CA THR A 205 1.71 -19.05 -24.14
C THR A 205 2.07 -20.26 -23.27
N GLY A 206 1.13 -20.78 -22.47
CA GLY A 206 1.34 -21.94 -21.61
C GLY A 206 2.35 -21.70 -20.48
N LYS A 207 2.42 -20.47 -19.96
CA LYS A 207 3.34 -20.08 -18.88
C LYS A 207 2.72 -20.20 -17.49
N THR A 208 1.39 -20.28 -17.40
CA THR A 208 0.65 -20.50 -16.15
C THR A 208 0.67 -21.98 -15.77
N ALA A 209 0.87 -22.27 -14.49
CA ALA A 209 0.86 -23.63 -13.95
C ALA A 209 -0.56 -24.09 -13.57
N VAL A 210 -1.47 -23.16 -13.26
CA VAL A 210 -2.81 -23.47 -12.74
C VAL A 210 -3.91 -23.22 -13.76
N LEU A 211 -3.88 -22.07 -14.44
CA LEU A 211 -4.95 -21.67 -15.35
C LEU A 211 -4.91 -22.49 -16.65
N ASP A 212 -6.01 -23.17 -16.93
CA ASP A 212 -6.35 -23.69 -18.25
C ASP A 212 -7.29 -22.70 -18.97
N LYS A 213 -7.37 -22.77 -20.30
CA LYS A 213 -7.89 -21.72 -21.21
C LYS A 213 -9.31 -21.17 -20.96
N ASN A 214 -10.06 -21.69 -19.98
CA ASN A 214 -11.48 -21.41 -19.75
C ASN A 214 -11.85 -20.85 -18.35
N ALA A 215 -10.90 -20.52 -17.47
CA ALA A 215 -11.22 -19.93 -16.18
C ALA A 215 -11.51 -18.42 -16.30
N SER A 216 -12.75 -18.00 -16.02
CA SER A 216 -13.13 -16.60 -15.85
C SER A 216 -13.62 -16.39 -14.42
N PRO A 217 -13.23 -15.30 -13.74
CA PRO A 217 -13.83 -14.95 -12.45
C PRO A 217 -15.34 -14.80 -12.61
N THR A 218 -16.10 -15.21 -11.59
CA THR A 218 -17.56 -15.17 -11.62
C THR A 218 -18.06 -13.73 -11.71
N VAL A 219 -19.28 -13.53 -12.23
CA VAL A 219 -19.91 -12.20 -12.32
C VAL A 219 -20.04 -11.56 -10.93
N SER A 220 -20.29 -12.36 -9.89
CA SER A 220 -20.39 -11.89 -8.51
C SER A 220 -19.05 -11.41 -7.96
N GLU A 221 -17.96 -12.15 -8.22
CA GLU A 221 -16.61 -11.73 -7.82
C GLU A 221 -16.15 -10.45 -8.51
N GLN A 222 -16.45 -10.29 -9.81
CA GLN A 222 -16.19 -9.05 -10.55
C GLN A 222 -16.97 -7.86 -9.96
N ALA A 223 -18.22 -8.09 -9.52
CA ALA A 223 -19.00 -7.09 -8.77
C ALA A 223 -18.46 -6.85 -7.33
N GLY A 224 -17.48 -7.63 -6.88
CA GLY A 224 -17.01 -7.78 -5.50
C GLY A 224 -18.16 -7.98 -4.52
N ILE A 225 -19.04 -8.90 -4.88
CA ILE A 225 -20.06 -9.49 -4.01
C ILE A 225 -19.67 -10.95 -3.84
N VAL A 226 -19.57 -11.39 -2.59
CA VAL A 226 -19.41 -12.81 -2.30
C VAL A 226 -20.80 -13.43 -2.21
N GLU A 227 -21.03 -14.48 -2.99
CA GLU A 227 -22.26 -15.29 -2.96
C GLU A 227 -22.55 -15.76 -1.54
N LYS A 228 -23.83 -15.85 -1.17
CA LYS A 228 -24.23 -16.06 0.22
C LYS A 228 -23.60 -17.33 0.82
N GLU A 229 -23.51 -18.36 0.00
CA GLU A 229 -22.99 -19.69 0.31
C GLU A 229 -21.46 -19.71 0.45
N GLN A 230 -20.77 -18.73 -0.13
CA GLN A 230 -19.31 -18.61 -0.13
C GLN A 230 -18.78 -17.58 0.90
N ARG A 231 -19.66 -16.94 1.66
CA ARG A 231 -19.28 -15.93 2.67
C ARG A 231 -18.48 -16.59 3.78
N ARG A 232 -17.36 -15.95 4.15
CA ARG A 232 -16.46 -16.39 5.23
C ARG A 232 -16.71 -15.56 6.48
N SER A 233 -16.29 -16.08 7.64
CA SER A 233 -16.28 -15.32 8.88
C SER A 233 -15.44 -14.04 8.73
N ALA A 234 -15.86 -12.96 9.39
CA ALA A 234 -15.11 -11.70 9.45
C ALA A 234 -14.13 -11.63 10.62
N GLY A 235 -14.20 -12.61 11.53
CA GLY A 235 -13.40 -12.74 12.75
C GLY A 235 -14.19 -13.51 13.80
N THR A 236 -13.54 -13.81 14.92
CA THR A 236 -14.15 -14.53 16.06
C THR A 236 -14.51 -13.56 17.17
N LEU A 237 -15.69 -13.71 17.76
CA LEU A 237 -16.06 -12.95 18.97
C LEU A 237 -15.36 -13.59 20.17
N THR A 238 -14.24 -13.00 20.59
CA THR A 238 -13.33 -13.57 21.60
C THR A 238 -13.68 -13.21 23.04
N VAL A 239 -14.56 -12.22 23.24
CA VAL A 239 -14.95 -11.74 24.57
C VAL A 239 -16.46 -11.59 24.69
N ALA A 240 -16.97 -11.73 25.92
CA ALA A 240 -18.39 -11.58 26.19
C ALA A 240 -18.84 -10.11 26.01
N PRO A 241 -19.93 -9.83 25.27
CA PRO A 241 -20.44 -8.47 25.08
C PRO A 241 -20.83 -7.74 26.37
N SER A 242 -21.11 -8.49 27.44
CA SER A 242 -21.35 -7.94 28.78
C SER A 242 -20.11 -7.30 29.42
N SER A 243 -18.91 -7.60 28.90
CA SER A 243 -17.65 -6.98 29.33
C SER A 243 -17.27 -5.84 28.38
N ILE A 244 -17.06 -6.17 27.10
CA ILE A 244 -16.72 -5.21 26.06
C ILE A 244 -17.06 -5.84 24.71
N GLU A 245 -17.47 -5.02 23.75
CA GLU A 245 -17.65 -5.48 22.38
C GLU A 245 -16.29 -5.91 21.79
N THR A 246 -16.23 -7.05 21.11
CA THR A 246 -14.96 -7.60 20.63
C THR A 246 -14.26 -6.63 19.67
N LEU A 247 -15.00 -5.97 18.78
CA LEU A 247 -14.41 -4.96 17.89
C LEU A 247 -13.81 -3.77 18.66
N THR A 248 -14.46 -3.36 19.77
CA THR A 248 -13.99 -2.27 20.62
C THR A 248 -12.68 -2.64 21.33
N LEU A 249 -12.52 -3.89 21.77
CA LEU A 249 -11.24 -4.39 22.32
C LEU A 249 -10.11 -4.22 21.30
N HIS A 250 -10.31 -4.67 20.05
CA HIS A 250 -9.30 -4.60 19.01
C HIS A 250 -8.98 -3.17 18.60
N PHE A 251 -9.99 -2.30 18.53
CA PHE A 251 -9.76 -0.86 18.32
C PHE A 251 -8.95 -0.24 19.47
N GLY A 252 -9.23 -0.64 20.71
CA GLY A 252 -8.45 -0.22 21.88
C GLY A 252 -6.97 -0.61 21.80
N LEU A 253 -6.67 -1.83 21.33
CA LEU A 253 -5.29 -2.29 21.12
C LEU A 253 -4.57 -1.48 20.03
N LEU A 254 -5.25 -1.16 18.93
CA LEU A 254 -4.70 -0.30 17.88
C LEU A 254 -4.45 1.13 18.36
N ALA A 255 -5.41 1.70 19.09
CA ALA A 255 -5.28 3.02 19.68
C ALA A 255 -4.09 3.08 20.66
N LEU A 256 -3.94 2.05 21.50
CA LEU A 256 -2.79 1.93 22.40
C LEU A 256 -1.46 1.86 21.63
N ALA A 257 -1.40 1.05 20.56
CA ALA A 257 -0.22 0.95 19.71
C ALA A 257 0.17 2.30 19.08
N VAL A 258 -0.80 3.04 18.53
CA VAL A 258 -0.56 4.38 17.98
C VAL A 258 -0.08 5.35 19.06
N LEU A 259 -0.67 5.34 20.26
CA LEU A 259 -0.26 6.19 21.37
C LEU A 259 1.15 5.87 21.86
N ILE A 260 1.53 4.58 21.93
CA ILE A 260 2.90 4.17 22.23
C ILE A 260 3.85 4.69 21.15
N GLY A 261 3.50 4.54 19.87
CA GLY A 261 4.30 5.08 18.77
C GLY A 261 4.46 6.60 18.86
N TRP A 262 3.39 7.32 19.20
CA TRP A 262 3.44 8.77 19.41
C TRP A 262 4.32 9.16 20.59
N LEU A 263 4.26 8.43 21.71
CA LEU A 263 5.13 8.65 22.87
C LEU A 263 6.61 8.38 22.52
N ILE A 264 6.90 7.33 21.77
CA ILE A 264 8.25 7.04 21.28
C ILE A 264 8.76 8.17 20.40
N LEU A 265 7.98 8.59 19.41
CA LEU A 265 8.36 9.69 18.51
C LEU A 265 8.57 11.00 19.27
N THR A 266 7.68 11.33 20.21
CA THR A 266 7.80 12.53 21.05
C THR A 266 9.04 12.47 21.94
N GLY A 267 9.33 11.29 22.51
CA GLY A 267 10.54 11.06 23.30
C GLY A 267 11.81 11.20 22.47
N LEU A 268 11.84 10.65 21.24
CA LEU A 268 12.96 10.79 20.31
C LEU A 268 13.20 12.24 19.92
N LYS A 269 12.14 12.99 19.58
CA LYS A 269 12.21 14.43 19.31
C LYS A 269 12.74 15.20 20.53
N TRP A 270 12.26 14.88 21.73
CA TRP A 270 12.75 15.51 22.95
C TRP A 270 14.24 15.24 23.17
N VAL A 271 14.70 14.00 23.06
CA VAL A 271 16.13 13.64 23.19
C VAL A 271 16.98 14.37 22.15
N GLU A 272 16.53 14.43 20.90
CA GLU A 272 17.18 15.16 19.81
C GLU A 272 17.35 16.64 20.16
N THR A 273 16.29 17.29 20.66
CA THR A 273 16.37 18.71 21.08
C THR A 273 17.33 18.95 22.25
N GLN A 274 17.58 17.95 23.11
CA GLN A 274 18.51 18.10 24.23
C GLN A 274 19.97 17.83 23.83
N LEU A 275 20.21 16.98 22.84
CA LEU A 275 21.55 16.56 22.47
C LEU A 275 22.11 17.41 21.31
N TRP A 276 21.38 17.55 20.21
CA TRP A 276 21.92 18.00 18.92
C TRP A 276 21.06 19.04 18.18
N ALA A 277 20.17 19.75 18.90
CA ALA A 277 19.24 20.73 18.33
C ALA A 277 19.88 21.76 17.36
N GLU A 278 21.15 22.13 17.57
CA GLU A 278 21.81 23.13 16.73
C GLU A 278 22.50 22.55 15.48
N SER A 279 22.55 21.23 15.33
CA SER A 279 23.33 20.57 14.27
C SER A 279 22.50 19.68 13.34
N PHE A 280 21.45 19.03 13.84
CA PHE A 280 20.73 18.00 13.08
C PHE A 280 19.37 17.63 13.68
N GLU A 281 18.31 17.72 12.88
CA GLU A 281 16.95 17.27 13.23
C GLU A 281 16.55 16.10 12.29
N LEU A 282 16.67 14.86 12.75
CA LEU A 282 16.24 13.66 12.03
C LEU A 282 14.83 13.27 12.41
N PHE A 283 14.54 13.21 13.72
CA PHE A 283 13.30 12.67 14.24
C PHE A 283 12.15 13.67 14.18
N ALA A 284 12.44 14.97 14.14
CA ALA A 284 11.47 16.03 13.86
C ALA A 284 10.59 15.71 12.64
N HIS A 285 11.21 15.14 11.59
CA HIS A 285 10.64 14.97 10.26
C HIS A 285 10.09 13.57 9.98
N VAL A 286 10.21 12.65 10.94
CA VAL A 286 9.72 11.28 10.79
C VAL A 286 8.20 11.25 10.99
N PRO A 287 7.43 10.71 10.02
CA PRO A 287 5.99 10.52 10.17
C PRO A 287 5.64 9.61 11.36
N LEU A 288 4.41 9.71 11.87
CA LEU A 288 3.97 8.88 12.99
C LEU A 288 3.82 7.40 12.63
N PHE A 289 3.34 7.07 11.43
CA PHE A 289 2.93 5.70 11.09
C PHE A 289 4.00 4.61 11.20
N PRO A 290 5.29 4.83 10.84
CA PRO A 290 6.32 3.81 11.02
C PRO A 290 6.65 3.59 12.50
N ILE A 291 6.53 4.63 13.32
CA ILE A 291 6.74 4.53 14.77
C ILE A 291 5.50 3.91 15.44
N ALA A 292 4.31 4.16 14.91
CA ALA A 292 3.08 3.47 15.32
C ALA A 292 3.16 1.96 15.05
N MET A 293 3.80 1.53 13.95
CA MET A 293 4.12 0.12 13.71
C MET A 293 5.02 -0.47 14.80
N ILE A 294 6.05 0.26 15.26
CA ILE A 294 6.88 -0.16 16.40
C ILE A 294 6.03 -0.26 17.67
N GLY A 295 5.12 0.68 17.90
CA GLY A 295 4.12 0.59 18.96
C GLY A 295 3.26 -0.67 18.87
N GLY A 296 2.81 -1.04 17.66
CA GLY A 296 2.10 -2.29 17.38
C GLY A 296 2.91 -3.53 17.73
N ILE A 297 4.20 -3.56 17.40
CA ILE A 297 5.13 -4.64 17.79
C ILE A 297 5.23 -4.74 19.32
N ILE A 298 5.36 -3.62 20.02
CA ILE A 298 5.44 -3.61 21.49
C ILE A 298 4.15 -4.17 22.10
N VAL A 299 2.98 -3.75 21.61
CA VAL A 299 1.69 -4.29 22.05
C VAL A 299 1.59 -5.77 21.74
N GLN A 300 2.02 -6.22 20.56
CA GLN A 300 2.03 -7.63 20.17
C GLN A 300 2.93 -8.48 21.09
N LEU A 301 4.11 -7.97 21.46
CA LEU A 301 5.00 -8.64 22.42
C LEU A 301 4.35 -8.74 23.82
N ALA A 302 3.62 -7.71 24.25
CA ALA A 302 2.87 -7.75 25.49
C ALA A 302 1.73 -8.78 25.42
N ILE A 303 0.95 -8.82 24.33
CA ILE A 303 -0.09 -9.83 24.10
C ILE A 303 0.51 -11.23 24.20
N GLN A 304 1.59 -11.53 23.46
CA GLN A 304 2.25 -12.84 23.52
C GLN A 304 2.73 -13.22 24.92
N ARG A 305 3.02 -12.24 25.78
CA ARG A 305 3.50 -12.45 27.14
C ARG A 305 2.39 -12.66 28.17
N PHE A 306 1.26 -11.99 27.99
CA PHE A 306 0.19 -11.85 29.00
C PHE A 306 -1.15 -12.48 28.58
N ASP A 307 -1.48 -12.48 27.29
CA ASP A 307 -2.72 -13.07 26.78
C ASP A 307 -2.58 -14.60 26.71
N ARG A 308 -3.20 -15.27 27.68
CA ARG A 308 -3.25 -16.74 27.76
C ARG A 308 -4.48 -17.32 27.07
N ASP A 309 -5.50 -16.50 26.87
CA ASP A 309 -6.80 -16.90 26.37
C ASP A 309 -6.96 -16.63 24.86
N GLU A 310 -5.88 -16.13 24.21
CA GLU A 310 -5.81 -15.81 22.79
C GLU A 310 -6.98 -14.91 22.34
N ILE A 311 -7.25 -13.85 23.12
CA ILE A 311 -8.41 -12.96 22.89
C ILE A 311 -8.25 -12.04 21.68
N VAL A 312 -7.06 -11.98 21.08
CA VAL A 312 -6.77 -11.15 19.91
C VAL A 312 -6.99 -11.94 18.62
N ASP A 313 -8.07 -11.60 17.92
CA ASP A 313 -8.41 -12.13 16.60
C ASP A 313 -7.80 -11.27 15.49
N VAL A 314 -6.91 -11.88 14.72
CA VAL A 314 -6.19 -11.21 13.62
C VAL A 314 -7.12 -10.70 12.52
N GLN A 315 -8.24 -11.38 12.24
CA GLN A 315 -9.14 -10.96 11.18
C GLN A 315 -9.87 -9.66 11.56
N LEU A 316 -10.23 -9.49 12.84
CA LEU A 316 -10.81 -8.24 13.34
C LEU A 316 -9.82 -7.07 13.26
N VAL A 317 -8.53 -7.29 13.54
CA VAL A 317 -7.48 -6.29 13.32
C VAL A 317 -7.42 -5.89 11.84
N GLU A 318 -7.38 -6.88 10.93
CA GLU A 318 -7.39 -6.63 9.48
C GLU A 318 -8.65 -5.88 9.01
N ARG A 319 -9.82 -6.12 9.61
CA ARG A 319 -11.05 -5.36 9.28
C ARG A 319 -10.95 -3.90 9.70
N LEU A 320 -10.37 -3.62 10.87
CA LEU A 320 -10.13 -2.25 11.31
C LEU A 320 -9.11 -1.54 10.42
N GLN A 321 -8.02 -2.22 10.04
CA GLN A 321 -7.05 -1.69 9.08
C GLN A 321 -7.71 -1.41 7.72
N GLY A 322 -8.51 -2.35 7.20
CA GLY A 322 -9.22 -2.18 5.94
C GLY A 322 -10.20 -1.01 5.97
N PHE A 323 -10.94 -0.85 7.06
CA PHE A 323 -11.82 0.31 7.28
C PHE A 323 -11.02 1.62 7.31
N SER A 324 -9.92 1.68 8.07
CA SER A 324 -9.06 2.87 8.13
C SER A 324 -8.48 3.23 6.76
N LEU A 325 -8.04 2.23 5.99
CA LEU A 325 -7.52 2.43 4.64
C LEU A 325 -8.60 2.98 3.68
N ASP A 326 -9.81 2.41 3.69
CA ASP A 326 -10.88 2.86 2.80
C ASP A 326 -11.31 4.31 3.08
N VAL A 327 -11.45 4.67 4.37
CA VAL A 327 -11.77 6.04 4.79
C VAL A 327 -10.63 6.99 4.42
N LEU A 328 -9.38 6.57 4.63
CA LEU A 328 -8.19 7.34 4.28
C LEU A 328 -8.15 7.66 2.79
N VAL A 329 -8.36 6.66 1.94
CA VAL A 329 -8.23 6.81 0.48
C VAL A 329 -9.27 7.79 -0.05
N ILE A 330 -10.51 7.73 0.46
CA ILE A 330 -11.56 8.66 0.06
C ILE A 330 -11.21 10.09 0.50
N ALA A 331 -10.76 10.26 1.75
CA ALA A 331 -10.38 11.56 2.28
C ALA A 331 -9.21 12.16 1.47
N ALA A 332 -8.14 11.39 1.27
CA ALA A 332 -6.93 11.84 0.57
C ALA A 332 -7.19 12.20 -0.90
N LEU A 333 -7.92 11.36 -1.64
CA LEU A 333 -8.28 11.66 -3.03
C LEU A 333 -9.31 12.77 -3.15
N GLY A 334 -10.23 12.89 -2.18
CA GLY A 334 -11.23 13.95 -2.14
C GLY A 334 -10.62 15.35 -1.93
N THR A 335 -9.44 15.43 -1.33
CA THR A 335 -8.69 16.68 -1.12
C THR A 335 -7.49 16.82 -2.06
N LEU A 336 -7.35 15.95 -3.04
CA LEU A 336 -6.25 16.00 -4.02
C LEU A 336 -6.36 17.25 -4.89
N SER A 337 -5.24 17.94 -5.13
CA SER A 337 -5.16 19.07 -6.04
C SER A 337 -4.81 18.65 -7.47
N LEU A 338 -5.77 18.76 -8.39
CA LEU A 338 -5.55 18.59 -9.82
C LEU A 338 -4.64 19.69 -10.38
N THR A 339 -4.61 20.87 -9.76
CA THR A 339 -3.66 21.94 -10.13
C THR A 339 -2.23 21.52 -9.90
N ALA A 340 -1.96 20.91 -8.74
CA ALA A 340 -0.61 20.51 -8.35
C ALA A 340 -0.06 19.46 -9.34
N ILE A 341 -0.89 18.49 -9.73
CA ILE A 341 -0.54 17.51 -10.76
C ILE A 341 -0.36 18.18 -12.13
N ALA A 342 -1.29 19.06 -12.53
CA ALA A 342 -1.21 19.74 -13.83
C ALA A 342 0.05 20.60 -13.98
N ALA A 343 0.45 21.30 -12.90
CA ALA A 343 1.69 22.08 -12.86
C ALA A 343 2.95 21.19 -13.02
N ASN A 344 2.88 19.93 -12.59
CA ASN A 344 3.98 18.96 -12.62
C ASN A 344 3.73 17.77 -13.56
N ILE A 345 2.95 17.98 -14.63
CA ILE A 345 2.50 16.86 -15.49
C ILE A 345 3.66 16.14 -16.16
N GLY A 346 4.72 16.86 -16.56
CA GLY A 346 5.92 16.27 -17.16
C GLY A 346 6.61 15.28 -16.20
N PRO A 347 7.07 15.75 -15.02
CA PRO A 347 7.62 14.88 -13.98
C PRO A 347 6.69 13.74 -13.57
N PHE A 348 5.39 14.01 -13.42
CA PHE A 348 4.39 13.02 -13.08
C PHE A 348 4.34 11.86 -14.08
N LEU A 349 4.27 12.17 -15.38
CA LEU A 349 4.23 11.16 -16.44
C LEU A 349 5.54 10.37 -16.54
N LEU A 350 6.68 11.02 -16.32
CA LEU A 350 7.98 10.34 -16.31
C LEU A 350 8.10 9.37 -15.14
N LEU A 351 7.71 9.78 -13.92
CA LEU A 351 7.70 8.92 -12.73
C LEU A 351 6.77 7.72 -12.93
N ALA A 352 5.54 7.96 -13.41
CA ALA A 352 4.58 6.90 -13.71
C ALA A 352 5.12 5.93 -14.77
N GLY A 353 5.72 6.46 -15.85
CA GLY A 353 6.28 5.67 -16.94
C GLY A 353 7.46 4.82 -16.50
N VAL A 354 8.40 5.37 -15.73
CA VAL A 354 9.57 4.63 -15.22
C VAL A 354 9.15 3.57 -14.21
N GLY A 355 8.24 3.89 -13.28
CA GLY A 355 7.70 2.92 -12.33
C GLY A 355 7.06 1.73 -13.03
N LEU A 356 6.19 2.00 -14.01
CA LEU A 356 5.53 0.95 -14.80
C LEU A 356 6.53 0.14 -15.64
N ALA A 357 7.45 0.81 -16.34
CA ALA A 357 8.46 0.16 -17.17
C ALA A 357 9.37 -0.75 -16.34
N TRP A 358 9.75 -0.31 -15.14
CA TRP A 358 10.57 -1.11 -14.23
C TRP A 358 9.83 -2.34 -13.72
N SER A 359 8.60 -2.18 -13.19
CA SER A 359 7.80 -3.31 -12.72
C SER A 359 7.56 -4.34 -13.82
N LEU A 360 7.30 -3.88 -15.06
CA LEU A 360 7.16 -4.75 -16.23
C LEU A 360 8.47 -5.46 -16.62
N ALA A 361 9.59 -4.75 -16.62
CA ALA A 361 10.89 -5.33 -16.92
C ALA A 361 11.28 -6.40 -15.88
N ALA A 362 11.05 -6.11 -14.59
CA ALA A 362 11.27 -7.08 -13.52
C ALA A 362 10.41 -8.33 -13.71
N PHE A 363 9.12 -8.18 -14.03
CA PHE A 363 8.24 -9.31 -14.32
C PHE A 363 8.70 -10.13 -15.52
N LEU A 364 8.93 -9.49 -16.67
CA LEU A 364 9.20 -10.21 -17.92
C LEU A 364 10.59 -10.83 -17.97
N PHE A 365 11.59 -10.16 -17.38
CA PHE A 365 12.99 -10.58 -17.50
C PHE A 365 13.54 -11.21 -16.23
N LEU A 366 13.18 -10.73 -15.04
CA LEU A 366 13.78 -11.20 -13.79
C LEU A 366 12.97 -12.32 -13.14
N ALA A 367 11.63 -12.24 -13.12
CA ALA A 367 10.78 -13.25 -12.50
C ALA A 367 11.05 -14.69 -13.00
N PRO A 368 11.13 -14.96 -14.32
CA PRO A 368 11.40 -16.32 -14.82
C PRO A 368 12.81 -16.82 -14.50
N ARG A 369 13.74 -15.92 -14.20
CA ARG A 369 15.15 -16.24 -13.91
C ARG A 369 15.42 -16.39 -12.41
N MET A 370 14.63 -15.74 -11.57
CA MET A 370 14.83 -15.74 -10.11
C MET A 370 13.96 -16.78 -9.39
N MET A 371 12.80 -17.13 -9.96
CA MET A 371 11.83 -18.02 -9.33
C MET A 371 11.70 -19.31 -10.14
N PRO A 372 12.22 -20.46 -9.65
CA PRO A 372 12.23 -21.69 -10.44
C PRO A 372 10.87 -22.41 -10.48
N ASN A 373 10.01 -22.21 -9.47
CA ASN A 373 8.67 -22.81 -9.39
C ASN A 373 7.58 -21.73 -9.38
N PHE A 374 6.47 -21.99 -10.08
CA PHE A 374 5.30 -21.11 -10.15
C PHE A 374 5.69 -19.64 -10.41
N TRP A 375 6.70 -19.41 -11.27
CA TRP A 375 7.33 -18.10 -11.46
C TRP A 375 6.33 -17.05 -11.93
N PHE A 376 5.33 -17.49 -12.71
CA PHE A 376 4.30 -16.62 -13.26
C PHE A 376 3.35 -16.17 -12.16
N GLU A 377 2.82 -17.11 -11.36
CA GLU A 377 1.91 -16.84 -10.24
C GLU A 377 2.59 -16.01 -9.15
N ARG A 378 3.85 -16.34 -8.81
CA ARG A 378 4.65 -15.52 -7.87
C ARG A 378 4.93 -14.13 -8.42
N GLY A 379 5.36 -14.07 -9.69
CA GLY A 379 5.76 -12.84 -10.35
C GLY A 379 4.60 -11.87 -10.47
N ILE A 380 3.40 -12.37 -10.83
CA ILE A 380 2.24 -11.51 -11.04
C ILE A 380 1.72 -10.94 -9.71
N ALA A 381 1.77 -11.72 -8.63
CA ALA A 381 1.43 -11.27 -7.29
C ALA A 381 2.35 -10.12 -6.84
N ASP A 382 3.66 -10.33 -6.94
CA ASP A 382 4.67 -9.34 -6.53
C ASP A 382 4.67 -8.10 -7.43
N THR A 383 4.44 -8.29 -8.74
CA THR A 383 4.33 -7.19 -9.69
C THR A 383 3.08 -6.35 -9.42
N GLY A 384 1.96 -7.01 -9.13
CA GLY A 384 0.71 -6.34 -8.73
C GLY A 384 0.86 -5.53 -7.45
N GLN A 385 1.55 -6.08 -6.45
CA GLN A 385 1.90 -5.34 -5.25
C GLN A 385 2.83 -4.17 -5.55
N SER A 386 3.90 -4.39 -6.32
CA SER A 386 4.89 -3.33 -6.56
C SER A 386 4.32 -2.11 -7.27
N MET A 387 3.26 -2.27 -8.06
CA MET A 387 2.58 -1.17 -8.74
C MET A 387 1.39 -0.63 -7.94
N GLY A 388 1.01 -1.25 -6.84
CA GLY A 388 -0.15 -0.86 -6.07
C GLY A 388 0.02 -1.28 -4.63
N VAL A 389 -0.96 -2.00 -4.09
CA VAL A 389 -0.89 -2.47 -2.71
C VAL A 389 -1.00 -3.98 -2.66
N THR A 390 -0.73 -4.56 -1.50
CA THR A 390 -0.83 -6.00 -1.22
C THR A 390 -2.14 -6.61 -1.70
N SER A 391 -3.26 -5.88 -1.56
CA SER A 391 -4.57 -6.34 -2.05
C SER A 391 -4.63 -6.45 -3.58
N THR A 392 -3.96 -5.57 -4.33
CA THR A 392 -3.84 -5.64 -5.79
C THR A 392 -3.04 -6.87 -6.22
N GLY A 393 -1.92 -7.15 -5.55
CA GLY A 393 -1.15 -8.38 -5.75
C GLY A 393 -1.97 -9.64 -5.50
N LEU A 394 -2.74 -9.69 -4.40
CA LEU A 394 -3.63 -10.80 -4.08
C LEU A 394 -4.78 -10.97 -5.08
N ILE A 395 -5.32 -9.88 -5.62
CA ILE A 395 -6.34 -9.96 -6.69
C ILE A 395 -5.74 -10.63 -7.92
N LEU A 396 -4.58 -10.18 -8.39
CA LEU A 396 -3.93 -10.80 -9.56
C LEU A 396 -3.54 -12.25 -9.30
N LEU A 397 -3.08 -12.57 -8.09
CA LEU A 397 -2.81 -13.94 -7.68
C LEU A 397 -4.07 -14.80 -7.73
N ARG A 398 -5.21 -14.34 -7.23
CA ARG A 398 -6.48 -15.08 -7.32
C ARG A 398 -6.98 -15.21 -8.74
N VAL A 399 -6.63 -14.30 -9.64
CA VAL A 399 -6.93 -14.51 -11.06
C VAL A 399 -6.01 -15.59 -11.62
N ALA A 400 -4.72 -15.60 -11.26
CA ALA A 400 -3.72 -16.56 -11.75
C ALA A 400 -3.80 -17.96 -11.09
N ASP A 401 -4.31 -18.05 -9.86
CA ASP A 401 -4.50 -19.25 -9.05
C ASP A 401 -5.79 -19.11 -8.20
N PRO A 402 -6.99 -19.28 -8.81
CA PRO A 402 -8.27 -19.04 -8.15
C PRO A 402 -8.54 -19.90 -6.92
N ASP A 403 -8.09 -21.14 -6.97
CA ASP A 403 -8.29 -22.13 -5.91
C ASP A 403 -7.17 -22.07 -4.86
N LEU A 404 -6.19 -21.18 -5.00
CA LEU A 404 -4.98 -21.07 -4.16
C LEU A 404 -4.27 -22.42 -3.99
N LYS A 405 -4.16 -23.19 -5.08
CA LYS A 405 -3.57 -24.54 -5.08
C LYS A 405 -2.05 -24.51 -4.99
N THR A 406 -1.43 -23.39 -5.35
CA THR A 406 0.03 -23.24 -5.34
C THR A 406 0.51 -22.74 -3.97
N PRO A 407 1.79 -23.01 -3.60
CA PRO A 407 2.37 -22.46 -2.38
C PRO A 407 2.59 -20.93 -2.43
N VAL A 408 2.18 -20.26 -3.51
CA VAL A 408 2.43 -18.84 -3.76
C VAL A 408 1.68 -17.96 -2.77
N TYR A 409 0.43 -18.28 -2.41
CA TYR A 409 -0.33 -17.49 -1.45
C TYR A 409 0.36 -17.43 -0.09
N GLN A 410 0.80 -18.59 0.41
CA GLN A 410 1.54 -18.68 1.66
C GLN A 410 2.87 -17.91 1.55
N ALA A 411 3.67 -18.19 0.52
CA ALA A 411 4.96 -17.53 0.32
C ALA A 411 4.84 -16.00 0.20
N PHE A 412 3.80 -15.51 -0.47
CA PHE A 412 3.49 -14.10 -0.56
C PHE A 412 3.23 -13.51 0.83
N GLY A 413 2.40 -14.15 1.67
CA GLY A 413 2.15 -13.72 3.04
C GLY A 413 3.41 -13.64 3.92
N TYR A 414 4.29 -14.65 3.86
CA TYR A 414 5.58 -14.61 4.58
C TYR A 414 6.48 -13.46 4.10
N LYS A 415 6.49 -13.19 2.78
CA LYS A 415 7.24 -12.06 2.22
C LYS A 415 6.72 -10.74 2.78
N GLN A 416 5.40 -10.55 2.85
CA GLN A 416 4.80 -9.30 3.35
C GLN A 416 5.25 -9.00 4.77
N LEU A 417 5.15 -9.98 5.67
CA LEU A 417 5.57 -9.82 7.07
C LEU A 417 7.06 -9.45 7.21
N LEU A 418 7.89 -9.78 6.22
CA LEU A 418 9.33 -9.43 6.23
C LEU A 418 9.66 -8.12 5.53
N LEU A 419 8.96 -7.76 4.44
CA LEU A 419 9.33 -6.64 3.57
C LEU A 419 8.54 -5.37 3.83
N GLU A 420 7.23 -5.45 4.10
CA GLU A 420 6.37 -4.29 4.38
C GLU A 420 6.86 -3.40 5.55
N PRO A 421 7.56 -3.92 6.57
CA PRO A 421 8.13 -3.07 7.62
C PRO A 421 9.24 -2.13 7.11
N PHE A 422 9.79 -2.40 5.94
CA PHE A 422 10.90 -1.65 5.35
C PHE A 422 10.46 -0.86 4.12
N PHE A 423 9.72 -1.50 3.20
CA PHE A 423 9.26 -0.94 1.93
C PHE A 423 7.73 -0.80 1.90
N GLY A 424 7.18 -0.10 0.91
CA GLY A 424 5.75 0.12 0.77
C GLY A 424 5.16 1.01 1.87
N GLY A 425 5.95 1.95 2.39
CA GLY A 425 5.60 2.70 3.61
C GLY A 425 6.23 2.16 4.87
N GLY A 426 7.21 1.27 4.78
CA GLY A 426 8.01 0.89 5.93
C GLY A 426 9.00 1.98 6.36
N LEU A 427 9.92 1.58 7.24
CA LEU A 427 10.94 2.46 7.82
C LEU A 427 11.89 3.06 6.77
N ILE A 428 12.22 2.33 5.69
CA ILE A 428 13.08 2.86 4.62
C ILE A 428 12.32 3.92 3.84
N THR A 429 11.05 3.67 3.49
CA THR A 429 10.20 4.63 2.80
C THR A 429 10.04 5.92 3.58
N ALA A 430 9.72 5.83 4.87
CA ALA A 430 9.55 7.01 5.71
C ALA A 430 10.87 7.79 5.93
N GLY A 431 12.00 7.08 6.01
CA GLY A 431 13.32 7.69 6.16
C GLY A 431 13.93 8.22 4.86
N ALA A 432 13.41 7.82 3.69
CA ALA A 432 14.04 8.09 2.40
C ALA A 432 14.30 9.57 2.13
N ILE A 433 13.30 10.43 2.36
CA ILE A 433 13.41 11.87 2.10
C ILE A 433 14.33 12.54 3.14
N PRO A 434 14.13 12.38 4.47
CA PRO A 434 15.06 12.92 5.46
C PRO A 434 16.52 12.51 5.22
N ILE A 435 16.76 11.25 4.84
CA ILE A 435 18.11 10.74 4.57
C ILE A 435 18.73 11.47 3.37
N ILE A 436 17.99 11.61 2.27
CA ILE A 436 18.51 12.28 1.07
C ILE A 436 18.77 13.76 1.34
N VAL A 437 17.87 14.45 2.02
CA VAL A 437 17.98 15.90 2.25
C VAL A 437 19.16 16.21 3.17
N ASN A 438 19.34 15.45 4.25
CA ASN A 438 20.36 15.75 5.24
C ASN A 438 21.75 15.21 4.89
N PHE A 439 21.83 14.01 4.33
CA PHE A 439 23.12 13.35 4.08
C PHE A 439 23.52 13.37 2.60
N GLY A 440 22.57 13.65 1.71
CA GLY A 440 22.75 13.63 0.26
C GLY A 440 22.26 12.33 -0.38
N VAL A 441 21.94 12.41 -1.68
CA VAL A 441 21.34 11.30 -2.45
C VAL A 441 22.13 9.99 -2.39
N GLY A 442 23.46 10.06 -2.26
CA GLY A 442 24.33 8.89 -2.18
C GLY A 442 24.03 7.95 -1.01
N TRP A 443 23.50 8.46 0.10
CA TRP A 443 23.22 7.66 1.30
C TRP A 443 21.98 6.79 1.18
N LEU A 444 21.05 7.13 0.28
CA LEU A 444 19.97 6.21 -0.09
C LEU A 444 20.31 5.44 -1.36
N PHE A 445 20.83 6.13 -2.39
CA PHE A 445 21.10 5.54 -3.69
C PHE A 445 22.14 4.41 -3.61
N GLY A 446 23.25 4.60 -2.89
CA GLY A 446 24.31 3.60 -2.76
C GLY A 446 23.82 2.29 -2.13
N PRO A 447 23.23 2.32 -0.92
CA PRO A 447 22.65 1.12 -0.29
C PRO A 447 21.54 0.48 -1.11
N MET A 448 20.65 1.25 -1.74
CA MET A 448 19.59 0.71 -2.61
C MET A 448 20.18 0.04 -3.86
N LEU A 449 21.23 0.61 -4.46
CA LEU A 449 21.93 -0.01 -5.59
C LEU A 449 22.62 -1.31 -5.20
N VAL A 450 23.29 -1.33 -4.04
CA VAL A 450 23.91 -2.56 -3.50
C VAL A 450 22.86 -3.61 -3.23
N LEU A 451 21.75 -3.26 -2.58
CA LEU A 451 20.64 -4.16 -2.31
C LEU A 451 20.02 -4.69 -3.61
N PHE A 452 19.81 -3.82 -4.59
CA PHE A 452 19.30 -4.18 -5.91
C PHE A 452 20.18 -5.21 -6.62
N ILE A 453 21.49 -4.94 -6.70
CA ILE A 453 22.46 -5.84 -7.32
C ILE A 453 22.56 -7.16 -6.55
N ALA A 454 22.62 -7.10 -5.23
CA ALA A 454 22.73 -8.28 -4.37
C ALA A 454 21.49 -9.15 -4.47
N ALA A 455 20.28 -8.58 -4.34
CA ALA A 455 19.02 -9.30 -4.43
C ALA A 455 18.80 -9.88 -5.84
N THR A 456 19.13 -9.14 -6.90
CA THR A 456 19.04 -9.63 -8.28
C THR A 456 20.01 -10.79 -8.50
N SER A 457 21.28 -10.61 -8.12
CA SER A 457 22.33 -11.62 -8.31
C SER A 457 22.03 -12.87 -7.50
N PHE A 458 21.60 -12.71 -6.25
CA PHE A 458 21.22 -13.82 -5.39
C PHE A 458 20.02 -14.58 -5.98
N GLY A 459 18.98 -13.87 -6.41
CA GLY A 459 17.82 -14.48 -7.06
C GLY A 459 18.20 -15.30 -8.29
N ILE A 460 19.01 -14.74 -9.20
CA ILE A 460 19.38 -15.40 -10.45
C ILE A 460 20.36 -16.56 -10.21
N PHE A 461 21.42 -16.35 -9.43
CA PHE A 461 22.50 -17.33 -9.31
C PHE A 461 22.27 -18.40 -8.25
N TYR A 462 21.56 -18.08 -7.16
CA TYR A 462 21.28 -19.05 -6.10
C TYR A 462 19.95 -19.77 -6.32
N PHE A 463 18.85 -19.04 -6.48
CA PHE A 463 17.53 -19.64 -6.63
C PHE A 463 17.25 -20.08 -8.07
N GLY A 464 17.59 -19.25 -9.06
CA GLY A 464 17.37 -19.57 -10.48
C GLY A 464 18.08 -20.83 -10.97
N ARG A 465 19.17 -21.24 -10.31
CA ARG A 465 19.89 -22.49 -10.62
C ARG A 465 19.29 -23.74 -9.97
N ARG A 466 18.37 -23.60 -9.01
CA ARG A 466 17.72 -24.73 -8.35
C ARG A 466 16.59 -25.24 -9.23
N ARG A 467 16.61 -26.53 -9.56
CA ARG A 467 15.48 -27.22 -10.19
C ARG A 467 14.51 -27.63 -9.08
N THR A 468 13.52 -26.81 -8.82
CA THR A 468 12.39 -27.18 -7.95
C THR A 468 11.22 -27.60 -8.86
N PRO A 469 10.57 -28.76 -8.62
CA PRO A 469 9.40 -29.16 -9.40
C PRO A 469 8.32 -28.08 -9.37
N SER A 470 7.73 -27.80 -10.52
CA SER A 470 6.56 -26.92 -10.68
C SER A 470 5.23 -27.69 -10.69
N THR A 471 5.26 -28.96 -10.26
CA THR A 471 4.09 -29.83 -10.16
C THR A 471 3.36 -29.56 -8.85
N ILE A 472 2.04 -29.40 -8.93
CA ILE A 472 1.16 -29.40 -7.75
C ILE A 472 1.26 -30.82 -7.17
N GLU A 473 1.80 -30.97 -5.97
CA GLU A 473 1.74 -32.27 -5.27
C GLU A 473 0.27 -32.56 -4.98
N GLU A 474 -0.23 -33.70 -5.49
CA GLU A 474 -1.54 -34.20 -5.07
C GLU A 474 -1.49 -34.43 -3.56
N PRO A 475 -2.50 -33.99 -2.79
CA PRO A 475 -2.56 -34.30 -1.37
C PRO A 475 -2.51 -35.82 -1.24
N THR A 476 -1.48 -36.35 -0.59
CA THR A 476 -1.43 -37.76 -0.23
C THR A 476 -2.71 -38.06 0.54
N ALA A 477 -3.59 -38.87 -0.04
CA ALA A 477 -4.78 -39.36 0.63
C ALA A 477 -4.35 -39.92 1.98
N SER A 478 -4.66 -39.21 3.05
CA SER A 478 -4.51 -39.73 4.40
C SER A 478 -5.36 -40.97 4.47
N ALA A 479 -4.70 -42.14 4.53
CA ALA A 479 -5.39 -43.40 4.77
C ALA A 479 -6.23 -43.24 6.04
N PRO A 480 -7.49 -43.71 6.05
CA PRO A 480 -8.29 -43.70 7.27
C PRO A 480 -7.62 -44.66 8.27
N GLY A 481 -7.09 -44.09 9.35
CA GLY A 481 -6.51 -44.80 10.49
C GLY A 481 -7.11 -44.26 11.77
#